data_AF-A0ABD3Q0T8-F1
#
_entry.id   AF-A0ABD3Q0T8-F1
#
_cell.length_a   1.000
_cell.length_b   1.000
_cell.length_c   1.000
_cell.angle_alpha   90.00
_cell.angle_beta   90.00
_cell.angle_gamma   90.00
#
_symmetry.space_group_name_H-M   'P 1'
#
loop_
_entity.id
_entity.type
_entity.pdbx_description
1 polymer ?
#
loop_
_entity_poly.entity_id
_entity_poly.type
_entity_poly.pdbx_seq_one_letter_code
_entity_poly.pdbx_strand_id
1 'polypeptide(L)' 'MTRSGTNSQGNHYNTPGGTNSSGGSSYHYSNRNGSYYYANDNGSTYYNSGQGSSTYTAPGGSSSTSSSSIKK' A
#
# COMPACT_ATOMS: atom_id res chain seq x y z
N MET A 1 -14.41 2.47 -12.16
CA MET A 1 -14.18 3.89 -11.88
C MET A 1 -13.01 4.00 -10.92
N THR A 2 -12.02 4.81 -11.26
CA THR A 2 -10.93 5.18 -10.37
C THR A 2 -11.41 6.23 -9.37
N ARG A 3 -11.24 6.01 -8.06
CA ARG A 3 -11.55 7.01 -7.03
C ARG A 3 -10.27 7.42 -6.32
N SER A 4 -9.92 8.69 -6.40
CA SER A 4 -8.82 9.27 -5.64
C SER A 4 -9.32 10.41 -4.76
N GLY A 5 -8.51 10.78 -3.77
CA GLY A 5 -8.78 11.93 -2.91
C GLY A 5 -7.59 12.23 -2.00
N THR A 6 -7.59 13.45 -1.46
CA THR A 6 -6.57 13.92 -0.53
C THR A 6 -7.27 14.43 0.72
N ASN A 7 -6.82 14.00 1.89
CA ASN A 7 -7.36 14.48 3.15
C ASN A 7 -6.69 15.80 3.59
N SER A 8 -7.21 16.47 4.62
CA SER A 8 -6.67 17.74 5.14
C SER A 8 -5.23 17.66 5.65
N GLN A 9 -4.72 16.46 5.93
CA GLN A 9 -3.34 16.22 6.37
C GLN A 9 -2.37 16.04 5.18
N GLY A 10 -2.88 16.04 3.96
CA GLY A 10 -2.11 15.83 2.73
C GLY A 10 -1.86 14.35 2.40
N ASN A 11 -2.55 13.42 3.06
CA ASN A 11 -2.50 12.01 2.68
C ASN A 11 -3.37 11.80 1.45
N HIS A 12 -2.87 11.04 0.48
CA HIS A 12 -3.53 10.81 -0.80
C HIS A 12 -3.92 9.34 -0.90
N TYR A 13 -5.15 9.08 -1.32
CA TYR A 13 -5.61 7.75 -1.66
C TYR A 13 -5.98 7.69 -3.14
N ASN A 14 -5.71 6.57 -3.77
CA ASN A 14 -6.14 6.27 -5.12
C ASN A 14 -6.57 4.80 -5.20
N THR A 15 -7.74 4.56 -5.77
CA THR A 15 -8.17 3.24 -6.21
C THR A 15 -7.98 3.18 -7.72
N PRO A 16 -6.85 2.66 -8.23
CA PRO A 16 -6.59 2.64 -9.67
C PRO A 16 -7.56 1.76 -10.47
N GLY A 17 -8.53 1.07 -9.84
CA GLY A 17 -9.40 0.12 -10.52
C GLY A 17 -8.58 -1.11 -10.89
N GLY A 18 -8.77 -2.22 -10.18
CA GLY A 18 -7.94 -3.40 -10.37
C GLY A 18 -8.15 -4.00 -11.75
N THR A 19 -7.04 -4.25 -12.45
CA THR A 19 -7.01 -4.94 -13.75
C THR A 19 -6.69 -6.44 -13.64
N ASN A 20 -6.40 -6.95 -12.43
CA ASN A 20 -6.04 -8.35 -12.19
C ASN A 20 -7.21 -9.28 -11.83
N SER A 21 -8.41 -8.73 -11.61
CA SER A 21 -9.64 -9.50 -11.47
C SER A 21 -10.83 -8.61 -11.77
N SER A 22 -11.84 -9.17 -12.42
CA SER A 22 -13.05 -8.50 -12.93
C SER A 22 -13.93 -7.83 -11.87
N GLY A 23 -13.51 -7.79 -10.59
CA GLY A 23 -14.20 -7.10 -9.49
C GLY A 23 -13.26 -6.48 -8.44
N GLY A 24 -11.96 -6.41 -8.73
CA GLY A 24 -10.93 -6.12 -7.75
C GLY A 24 -10.73 -4.64 -7.40
N SER A 25 -10.94 -4.28 -6.14
CA SER A 25 -10.67 -2.92 -5.66
C SER A 25 -9.23 -2.79 -5.16
N SER A 26 -8.25 -2.73 -6.07
CA SER A 26 -6.89 -2.34 -5.70
C SER A 26 -6.91 -0.94 -5.07
N TYR A 27 -6.24 -0.78 -3.94
CA TYR A 27 -6.23 0.43 -3.12
C TYR A 27 -4.79 0.86 -2.85
N HIS A 28 -4.47 2.12 -3.13
CA HIS A 28 -3.20 2.73 -2.81
C HIS A 28 -3.42 3.92 -1.89
N TYR A 29 -2.62 4.00 -0.83
CA TYR A 29 -2.67 5.06 0.16
C TYR A 29 -1.27 5.56 0.44
N SER A 30 -1.04 6.86 0.27
CA SER A 30 0.25 7.50 0.50
C SER A 30 0.09 8.53 1.61
N ASN A 31 0.95 8.44 2.61
CA ASN A 31 1.00 9.38 3.71
C ASN A 31 2.05 10.44 3.46
N ARG A 32 1.82 11.62 4.04
CA ARG A 32 2.76 12.75 3.93
C ARG A 32 4.13 12.48 4.55
N ASN A 33 4.22 11.54 5.50
CA ASN A 33 5.48 11.11 6.10
C ASN A 33 6.32 10.18 5.20
N GLY A 34 5.89 9.94 3.96
CA GLY A 34 6.58 9.07 2.99
C GLY A 34 6.21 7.59 3.11
N SER A 35 5.42 7.21 4.12
CA SER A 35 4.88 5.85 4.22
C SER A 35 3.77 5.65 3.21
N TYR A 36 3.60 4.43 2.71
CA TYR A 36 2.53 4.11 1.78
C TYR A 36 2.03 2.68 1.96
N TYR A 37 0.83 2.42 1.49
CA TYR A 37 0.15 1.15 1.60
C TYR A 37 -0.54 0.81 0.28
N TYR A 38 -0.34 -0.42 -0.18
CA TYR A 38 -1.01 -1.01 -1.32
C TYR A 38 -1.83 -2.21 -0.83
N ALA A 39 -3.11 -2.27 -1.18
CA ALA A 39 -3.88 -3.50 -1.17
C ALA A 39 -4.16 -3.89 -2.63
N ASN A 40 -3.76 -5.10 -2.97
CA ASN A 40 -4.01 -5.68 -4.27
C ASN A 40 -5.34 -6.42 -4.23
N ASP A 41 -5.98 -6.49 -5.39
CA ASP A 41 -7.21 -7.24 -5.60
C ASP A 41 -7.11 -8.71 -5.15
N ASN A 42 -5.96 -9.35 -5.36
CA ASN A 42 -5.74 -10.74 -4.96
C ASN A 42 -5.74 -10.95 -3.43
N GLY A 43 -5.94 -9.90 -2.63
CA GLY A 43 -5.93 -9.92 -1.17
C GLY A 43 -4.54 -9.70 -0.56
N SER A 44 -3.48 -9.61 -1.37
CA SER A 44 -2.15 -9.29 -0.86
C SER A 44 -2.04 -7.80 -0.55
N THR A 45 -1.23 -7.46 0.44
CA THR A 45 -1.02 -6.07 0.83
C THR A 45 0.47 -5.79 0.99
N TYR A 46 0.85 -4.54 0.81
CA TYR A 46 2.22 -4.09 0.96
C TYR A 46 2.22 -2.75 1.69
N TYR A 47 2.93 -2.68 2.80
CA TYR A 47 3.10 -1.49 3.60
C TYR A 47 4.57 -1.07 3.57
N ASN A 48 4.85 0.20 3.34
CA ASN A 48 6.16 0.80 3.49
C ASN A 48 6.08 1.88 4.57
N SER A 49 6.96 1.85 5.56
CA SER A 49 6.94 2.79 6.67
C SER A 49 7.50 4.18 6.34
N GLY A 50 8.12 4.36 5.18
CA GLY A 50 8.88 5.56 4.83
C GLY A 50 10.22 5.69 5.59
N GLN A 51 10.54 4.73 6.46
CA GLN A 51 11.69 4.76 7.37
C GLN A 51 12.67 3.59 7.11
N GLY A 52 12.63 3.01 5.92
CA GLY A 52 13.49 1.87 5.55
C GLY A 52 12.95 0.51 6.01
N SER A 53 11.67 0.41 6.37
CA SER A 53 11.00 -0.87 6.60
C SER A 53 9.80 -1.03 5.68
N SER A 54 9.60 -2.24 5.19
CA SER A 54 8.43 -2.61 4.42
C SER A 54 7.92 -3.99 4.80
N THR A 55 6.62 -4.17 4.75
CA THR A 55 5.92 -5.41 5.09
C THR A 55 5.06 -5.82 3.91
N TYR A 56 5.32 -7.01 3.38
CA TYR A 56 4.44 -7.66 2.41
C TYR A 56 3.57 -8.68 3.14
N THR A 57 2.27 -8.65 2.92
CA THR A 57 1.33 -9.65 3.43
C THR A 57 0.69 -10.37 2.25
N ALA A 58 0.88 -11.67 2.18
CA ALA A 58 0.24 -12.52 1.19
C ALA A 58 -1.28 -12.60 1.44
N PRO A 59 -2.09 -12.99 0.43
CA PRO A 59 -3.54 -13.16 0.59
C PRO A 59 -3.93 -14.15 1.70
N GLY A 60 -3.06 -15.12 1.99
CA GLY A 60 -3.23 -16.08 3.09
C GLY A 60 -2.80 -15.57 4.47
N GLY A 61 -2.52 -14.28 4.63
CA GLY A 61 -2.14 -13.66 5.91
C GLY A 61 -0.66 -13.75 6.27
N SER A 62 0.12 -14.60 5.58
CA SER A 62 1.57 -14.68 5.78
C SER A 62 2.24 -13.35 5.48
N SER A 63 2.88 -12.76 6.49
CA SER A 63 3.53 -11.46 6.37
C SER A 63 5.05 -11.59 6.47
N SER A 64 5.76 -10.86 5.62
CA SER A 64 7.22 -10.78 5.60
C SER A 64 7.61 -9.31 5.68
N THR A 65 8.36 -8.98 6.72
CA THR A 65 8.89 -7.62 6.92
C THR A 65 10.35 -7.61 6.53
N SER A 66 10.71 -6.70 5.62
CA SER A 66 12.08 -6.37 5.28
C SER A 66 12.41 -4.99 5.83
N SER A 67 13.32 -4.93 6.80
CA SER A 67 13.92 -3.70 7.29
C SER A 67 15.31 -3.56 6.71
N SER A 68 15.52 -2.54 5.89
CA SER A 68 16.85 -2.10 5.52
C SER A 68 17.48 -1.43 6.73
N SER A 69 18.47 -2.08 7.35
CA SER A 69 19.33 -1.42 8.32
C SER A 69 20.03 -0.26 7.61
N ILE A 70 19.67 0.98 7.94
CA ILE A 70 20.45 2.15 7.56
C ILE A 70 21.79 2.01 8.29
N LYS A 71 22.80 1.38 7.66
CA LYS A 71 24.18 1.51 8.11
C LYS A 71 24.53 3.00 7.90
N LYS A 72 24.46 3.75 8.99
CA LYS A 72 25.06 5.08 9.11
C LYS A 72 26.57 4.99 8.99
#